data_AF-A0A529ZHH2-F1
#
_entry.id   AF-A0A529ZHH2-F1
#
_cell.length_a   1.000
_cell.length_b   1.000
_cell.length_c   1.000
_cell.angle_alpha   90.00
_cell.angle_beta   90.00
_cell.angle_gamma   90.00
#
_symmetry.space_group_name_H-M   'P 1'
#
loop_
_entity.id
_entity.type
_entity.pdbx_description
1 polymer ?
#
loop_
_entity_poly.entity_id
_entity_poly.type
_entity_poly.pdbx_seq_one_letter_code
_entity_poly.pdbx_strand_id
1 'polypeptide(L)'
;SGRPHWWGEADRQALLAAISSYNVIAIFHGHQHEVPMIYQRDGLDLVKPKAAYMGGFALARITADNMDVVLGEAAGDHGEIVFTNAFAKQFQT
;
A
#
# COMPACT_ATOMS: atom_id res chain seq x y z
N SER A 1 2.85 -13.88 -5.25
CA SER A 1 3.45 -12.56 -5.53
C SER A 1 3.18 -12.19 -6.97
N GLY A 2 2.63 -11.00 -7.24
CA GLY A 2 2.34 -10.49 -8.59
C GLY A 2 3.38 -9.46 -9.04
N ARG A 3 3.42 -9.12 -10.33
CA ARG A 3 4.28 -8.02 -10.80
C ARG A 3 3.72 -6.68 -10.30
N PRO A 4 4.55 -5.78 -9.76
CA PRO A 4 4.13 -4.41 -9.46
C PRO A 4 3.54 -3.76 -10.72
N HIS A 5 2.27 -3.37 -10.65
CA HIS A 5 1.64 -2.52 -11.65
C HIS A 5 1.87 -1.07 -11.22
N TRP A 6 2.99 -0.51 -11.68
CA TRP A 6 3.22 0.93 -11.66
C TRP A 6 2.84 1.48 -13.04
N TRP A 7 2.65 2.80 -13.15
CA TRP A 7 2.82 3.49 -14.42
C TRP A 7 4.18 3.17 -15.09
N GLY A 8 4.30 3.49 -16.38
CA GLY A 8 5.53 3.30 -17.13
C GLY A 8 6.71 4.05 -16.50
N GLU A 9 7.92 3.76 -16.95
CA GLU A 9 9.15 4.36 -16.39
C GLU A 9 9.07 5.90 -16.34
N ALA A 10 8.70 6.53 -17.46
CA ALA A 10 8.63 7.99 -17.56
C ALA A 10 7.61 8.59 -16.57
N ASP A 11 6.41 8.02 -16.49
CA ASP A 11 5.36 8.47 -15.56
C ASP A 11 5.78 8.28 -14.10
N ARG A 12 6.46 7.17 -13.80
CA ARG A 12 7.02 6.93 -12.47
C ARG A 12 8.05 7.99 -12.10
N GLN A 13 9.00 8.28 -12.99
CA GLN A 13 10.02 9.30 -12.75
C GLN A 13 9.39 10.69 -12.59
N ALA A 14 8.34 11.01 -13.36
CA ALA A 14 7.61 12.26 -13.22
C ALA A 14 6.95 12.40 -11.84
N LEU A 15 6.33 11.32 -11.33
CA LEU A 15 5.78 11.30 -9.98
C LEU A 15 6.89 11.51 -8.93
N LEU A 16 7.98 10.74 -9.02
CA LEU A 16 9.10 10.83 -8.07
C LEU A 16 9.69 12.25 -8.03
N ALA A 17 9.86 12.87 -9.20
CA ALA A 17 10.31 14.26 -9.29
C ALA A 17 9.34 15.22 -8.59
N ALA A 18 8.03 15.06 -8.82
CA ALA A 18 6.99 15.92 -8.24
C ALA A 18 6.91 15.83 -6.71
N ILE A 19 7.23 14.67 -6.13
CA ILE A 19 7.14 14.44 -4.68
C ILE A 19 8.49 14.51 -3.95
N SER A 20 9.59 14.76 -4.67
CA SER A 20 10.96 14.63 -4.16
C SER A 20 11.31 15.51 -2.96
N SER A 21 10.66 16.67 -2.81
CA SER A 21 10.88 17.60 -1.70
C SER A 21 10.02 17.31 -0.47
N TYR A 22 9.12 16.32 -0.54
CA TYR A 22 8.19 15.99 0.53
C TYR A 22 8.66 14.79 1.33
N ASN A 23 8.37 14.78 2.64
CA ASN A 23 8.56 13.61 3.48
C ASN A 23 7.38 12.64 3.31
N VAL A 24 7.40 11.89 2.21
CA VAL A 24 6.34 10.93 1.87
C VAL A 24 6.46 9.67 2.73
N ILE A 25 5.42 9.36 3.51
CA ILE A 25 5.42 8.21 4.42
C ILE A 25 5.25 6.86 3.69
N ALA A 26 4.37 6.82 2.69
CA ALA A 26 4.06 5.67 1.82
C ALA A 26 3.15 6.11 0.64
N ILE A 27 3.11 5.32 -0.43
CA ILE A 27 2.14 5.45 -1.53
C ILE A 27 1.10 4.33 -1.44
N PHE A 28 -0.18 4.71 -1.30
CA PHE A 28 -1.32 3.80 -1.37
C PHE A 28 -1.92 3.86 -2.77
N HIS A 29 -2.01 2.72 -3.47
CA HIS A 29 -2.54 2.70 -4.84
C HIS A 29 -3.42 1.47 -5.12
N GLY A 30 -4.25 1.57 -6.17
CA GLY A 30 -5.33 0.64 -6.45
C GLY A 30 -5.70 0.58 -7.94
N HIS A 31 -7.00 0.55 -8.25
CA HIS A 31 -7.66 0.32 -9.55
C HIS A 31 -8.21 -1.10 -9.70
N GLN A 32 -7.42 -2.08 -10.16
CA GLN A 32 -7.88 -3.46 -10.34
C GLN A 32 -6.74 -4.44 -10.01
N HIS A 33 -6.68 -4.90 -8.76
CA HIS A 33 -5.65 -5.83 -8.28
C HIS A 33 -6.27 -7.02 -7.60
N GLU A 34 -5.95 -8.23 -8.07
CA GLU A 34 -6.32 -9.48 -7.39
C GLU A 34 -5.32 -9.83 -6.28
N VAL A 35 -4.05 -9.46 -6.45
CA VAL A 35 -2.97 -9.83 -5.53
C VAL A 35 -2.61 -8.63 -4.64
N PRO A 36 -2.88 -8.69 -3.32
CA PRO A 36 -2.45 -7.66 -2.37
C PRO A 36 -0.93 -7.68 -2.19
N MET A 37 -0.31 -6.50 -2.05
CA MET A 37 1.14 -6.36 -1.88
C MET A 37 1.50 -5.18 -0.99
N ILE A 38 2.51 -5.36 -0.15
CA ILE A 38 3.30 -4.29 0.45
C ILE A 38 4.74 -4.50 0.01
N TYR A 39 5.38 -3.50 -0.59
CA TYR A 39 6.73 -3.62 -1.12
C TYR A 39 7.44 -2.28 -1.18
N GLN A 40 8.77 -2.29 -1.28
CA GLN A 40 9.58 -1.08 -1.45
C GLN A 40 10.06 -0.94 -2.88
N ARG A 41 10.08 0.31 -3.37
CA ARG A 41 10.69 0.68 -4.65
C ARG A 41 11.03 2.17 -4.65
N ASP A 42 12.18 2.52 -5.22
CA ASP A 42 12.63 3.92 -5.35
C ASP A 42 12.64 4.68 -4.00
N GLY A 43 12.97 3.98 -2.91
CA GLY A 43 13.00 4.54 -1.55
C GLY A 43 11.63 4.75 -0.89
N LEU A 44 10.54 4.30 -1.52
CA LEU A 44 9.18 4.48 -1.02
C LEU A 44 8.55 3.14 -0.62
N ASP A 45 7.77 3.18 0.46
CA ASP A 45 6.88 2.08 0.86
C ASP A 45 5.60 2.15 0.03
N LEU A 46 5.25 1.05 -0.63
CA LEU A 46 4.07 0.95 -1.50
C LEU A 46 3.07 -0.03 -0.93
N VAL A 47 1.82 0.43 -0.80
CA VAL A 47 0.71 -0.31 -0.23
C VAL A 47 -0.35 -0.50 -1.30
N LYS A 48 -0.60 -1.76 -1.66
CA LYS A 48 -1.50 -2.14 -2.74
C LYS A 48 -2.51 -3.16 -2.23
N PRO A 49 -3.66 -2.75 -1.67
CA PRO A 49 -4.73 -3.67 -1.32
C PRO A 49 -5.32 -4.34 -2.57
N LYS A 50 -6.04 -5.44 -2.35
CA LYS A 50 -6.98 -5.96 -3.35
C LYS A 50 -8.04 -4.90 -3.65
N ALA A 51 -8.60 -4.89 -4.86
CA ALA A 51 -9.57 -3.88 -5.24
C ALA A 51 -10.81 -3.89 -4.33
N ALA A 52 -11.34 -2.72 -3.99
CA ALA A 52 -12.46 -2.58 -3.06
C ALA A 52 -13.74 -3.30 -3.53
N TYR A 53 -14.02 -3.31 -4.84
CA TYR A 53 -15.16 -4.05 -5.38
C TYR A 53 -15.01 -5.58 -5.24
N MET A 54 -13.79 -6.07 -5.01
CA MET A 54 -13.50 -7.46 -4.69
C MET A 54 -13.36 -7.71 -3.17
N GLY A 55 -13.76 -6.73 -2.35
CA GLY A 55 -13.74 -6.81 -0.89
C GLY A 55 -12.44 -6.33 -0.22
N GLY A 56 -11.42 -5.89 -0.97
CA GLY A 56 -10.11 -5.55 -0.43
C GLY A 56 -10.02 -4.14 0.19
N PHE A 57 -9.18 -3.99 1.21
CA PHE A 57 -8.89 -2.71 1.86
C PHE A 57 -7.49 -2.68 2.49
N ALA A 58 -7.04 -1.48 2.85
CA ALA A 58 -5.86 -1.26 3.68
C ALA A 58 -6.28 -0.47 4.93
N LEU A 59 -5.75 -0.85 6.09
CA LEU A 59 -5.91 -0.10 7.33
C LEU A 59 -4.53 0.38 7.78
N ALA A 60 -4.37 1.69 7.87
CA ALA A 60 -3.16 2.34 8.37
C ALA A 60 -3.43 2.97 9.73
N ARG A 61 -2.63 2.62 10.73
CA ARG A 61 -2.57 3.28 12.03
C ARG A 61 -1.27 4.07 12.10
N ILE A 62 -1.37 5.36 12.40
CA ILE A 62 -0.22 6.25 12.58
C ILE A 62 -0.26 6.77 14.01
N THR A 63 0.88 6.72 14.69
CA THR A 63 1.08 7.34 16.01
C THR A 63 2.24 8.33 15.95
N ALA A 64 2.74 8.77 17.11
CA ALA A 64 3.85 9.72 17.16
C ALA A 64 5.18 9.11 16.69
N ASP A 65 5.36 7.80 16.86
CA ASP A 65 6.63 7.10 16.64
C ASP A 65 6.51 5.91 15.68
N ASN A 66 5.30 5.60 15.20
CA ASN A 66 5.09 4.46 14.31
C ASN A 66 4.03 4.68 13.23
N MET A 67 4.13 3.86 12.19
CA MET A 67 3.06 3.53 11.26
C MET A 67 2.95 2.02 11.12
N ASP A 68 1.75 1.50 11.35
CA ASP A 68 1.38 0.11 11.08
C ASP A 68 0.38 0.09 9.92
N VAL A 69 0.58 -0.80 8.94
CA VAL A 69 -0.33 -1.00 7.81
C VAL A 69 -0.66 -2.47 7.69
N VAL A 70 -1.96 -2.79 7.62
CA VAL A 70 -2.44 -4.13 7.27
C VAL A 70 -3.28 -4.08 6.00
N LEU A 71 -3.16 -5.13 5.18
CA LEU A 71 -4.08 -5.39 4.08
C LEU A 71 -5.10 -6.41 4.53
N GLY A 72 -6.36 -6.19 4.21
CA GLY A 72 -7.43 -7.12 4.49
C GLY A 72 -8.41 -7.24 3.34
N GLU A 73 -9.24 -8.28 3.40
CA GLU A 73 -10.34 -8.49 2.48
C GLU A 73 -11.56 -9.04 3.21
N ALA A 74 -12.74 -8.67 2.72
CA ALA A 74 -13.97 -9.38 3.05
C ALA A 74 -13.91 -10.78 2.43
N ALA A 75 -14.19 -11.79 3.25
CA ALA A 75 -14.27 -13.19 2.87
C ALA A 75 -15.57 -13.78 3.42
N GLY A 76 -15.90 -15.00 2.97
CA GLY A 76 -17.11 -15.69 3.42
C GLY A 76 -18.42 -15.03 2.97
N ASP A 77 -19.53 -15.51 3.51
CA ASP A 77 -20.88 -15.08 3.13
C ASP A 77 -21.46 -14.03 4.09
N HIS A 78 -20.75 -13.69 5.17
CA HIS A 78 -21.25 -12.81 6.23
C HIS A 78 -20.39 -11.56 6.45
N GLY A 79 -19.39 -11.32 5.58
CA GLY A 79 -18.51 -10.16 5.67
C GLY A 79 -17.38 -10.35 6.68
N GLU A 80 -16.95 -11.59 6.89
CA GLU A 80 -15.77 -11.91 7.67
C GLU A 80 -14.55 -11.16 7.13
N ILE A 81 -13.65 -10.74 8.01
CA ILE A 81 -12.43 -10.02 7.64
C ILE A 81 -11.24 -10.97 7.73
N VAL A 82 -10.49 -11.09 6.64
CA VAL A 82 -9.21 -11.80 6.59
C VAL A 82 -8.09 -10.79 6.34
N PHE A 83 -7.10 -10.75 7.23
CA PHE A 83 -5.88 -9.96 7.03
C PHE A 83 -4.83 -10.79 6.29
N THR A 84 -4.19 -10.21 5.27
CA THR A 84 -3.28 -10.94 4.36
C THR A 84 -1.83 -10.47 4.45
N ASN A 85 -1.61 -9.19 4.76
CA ASN A 85 -0.28 -8.60 4.84
C ASN A 85 -0.22 -7.62 6.00
N ALA A 86 0.96 -7.49 6.60
CA ALA A 86 1.25 -6.52 7.64
C ALA A 86 2.61 -5.87 7.38
N PHE A 87 2.72 -4.60 7.74
CA PHE A 87 3.92 -3.79 7.65
C PHE A 87 3.97 -2.83 8.83
N ALA A 88 5.15 -2.64 9.41
CA ALA A 88 5.38 -1.70 10.48
C ALA A 88 6.62 -0.86 10.15
N LYS A 89 6.53 0.44 10.43
CA LYS A 89 7.59 1.42 10.26
C LYS A 89 7.71 2.24 11.53
N GLN A 90 8.88 2.21 12.15
CA GLN A 90 9.20 3.11 13.25
C GLN A 90 9.77 4.41 12.69
N PHE A 91 9.39 5.54 13.25
CA PHE A 91 9.98 6.83 12.92
C PHE A 91 11.23 7.00 13.78
N GLN A 92 12.36 7.27 13.15
CA GLN A 92 13.54 7.71 13.88
C GLN A 92 13.27 9.14 14.34
N THR A 93 13.04 9.29 15.64
CA THR A 93 12.98 10.58 16.33
C THR A 93 14.36 11.10 16.65
#